data_AF-A0A7Y6YD68-F1
#
_entry.id   AF-A0A7Y6YD68-F1
#
_cell.length_a   1.000
_cell.length_b   1.000
_cell.length_c   1.000
_cell.angle_alpha   90.00
_cell.angle_beta   90.00
_cell.angle_gamma   90.00
#
_symmetry.space_group_name_H-M   'P 1'
#
loop_
_entity.id
_entity.type
_entity.pdbx_description
1 polymer ?
#
loop_
_entity_poly.entity_id
_entity_poly.type
_entity_poly.pdbx_seq_one_letter_code
_entity_poly.pdbx_strand_id
1 'polypeptide(L)' 'MKQNSQRYADSLRRFAEQWTDAQIREAIADERRLLGDQSLSDVARDNGELICAIYQDVLDGRDAGSAA' A
#
# COMPACT_ATOMS: atom_id res chain seq x y z
N MET A 1 16.37 12.19 -4.00
CA MET A 1 15.44 11.44 -3.12
C MET A 1 14.40 10.60 -3.88
N LYS A 2 13.96 10.95 -5.11
CA LYS A 2 12.91 10.20 -5.85
C LYS A 2 13.23 8.73 -6.19
N GLN A 3 14.50 8.38 -6.47
CA GLN A 3 14.86 7.00 -6.85
C GLN A 3 14.70 5.96 -5.71
N ASN A 4 14.83 6.38 -4.44
CA ASN A 4 14.64 5.45 -3.32
C ASN A 4 13.16 5.16 -3.08
N SER A 5 12.28 6.16 -3.27
CA SER A 5 10.82 5.98 -3.14
C SER A 5 10.27 5.03 -4.19
N GLN A 6 10.81 5.05 -5.42
CA GLN A 6 10.39 4.11 -6.48
C GLN A 6 10.84 2.67 -6.19
N ARG A 7 12.11 2.45 -5.82
CA ARG A 7 12.57 1.09 -5.44
C ARG A 7 11.82 0.53 -4.23
N TYR A 8 11.48 1.40 -3.28
CA TYR A 8 10.66 1.04 -2.13
C TYR A 8 9.24 0.65 -2.57
N ALA A 9 8.61 1.46 -3.42
CA ALA A 9 7.28 1.17 -3.96
C ALA A 9 7.23 -0.13 -4.78
N ASP A 10 8.22 -0.38 -5.64
CA ASP A 10 8.34 -1.63 -6.40
C ASP A 10 8.50 -2.85 -5.48
N SER A 11 9.23 -2.71 -4.38
CA SER A 11 9.39 -3.79 -3.41
C SER A 11 8.07 -4.09 -2.70
N LEU A 12 7.36 -3.07 -2.23
CA LEU A 12 6.04 -3.22 -1.61
C LEU A 12 5.05 -3.86 -2.57
N ARG A 13 5.06 -3.46 -3.85
CA ARG A 13 4.21 -4.04 -4.89
C ARG A 13 4.47 -5.54 -5.03
N ARG A 14 5.74 -5.96 -5.13
CA ARG A 14 6.11 -7.38 -5.22
C ARG A 14 5.72 -8.19 -3.99
N PHE A 15 5.77 -7.60 -2.79
CA PHE A 15 5.29 -8.27 -1.58
C PHE A 15 3.76 -8.41 -1.59
N ALA A 16 3.03 -7.35 -1.93
CA ALA A 16 1.58 -7.39 -2.05
C ALA A 16 1.13 -8.38 -3.14
N GLU A 17 1.86 -8.49 -4.25
CA GLU A 17 1.61 -9.48 -5.30
C GLU A 17 1.73 -10.93 -4.83
N GLN A 18 2.40 -11.21 -3.71
CA GLN A 18 2.48 -12.55 -3.10
C GLN A 18 1.39 -12.79 -2.04
N TRP A 19 0.71 -11.74 -1.58
CA TRP A 19 -0.35 -11.81 -0.60
C TRP A 19 -1.70 -12.06 -1.25
N THR A 20 -2.64 -12.61 -0.46
CA THR A 20 -4.05 -12.73 -0.87
C THR A 20 -4.76 -11.39 -0.77
N ASP A 21 -5.83 -11.21 -1.54
CA ASP A 21 -6.59 -9.95 -1.54
C ASP A 21 -7.13 -9.59 -0.14
N ALA A 22 -7.48 -10.59 0.66
CA ALA A 22 -7.91 -10.40 2.04
C ALA A 22 -6.77 -9.82 2.91
N GLN A 23 -5.55 -10.34 2.77
CA GLN A 23 -4.38 -9.84 3.50
C GLN A 23 -4.01 -8.42 3.10
N ILE A 24 -4.10 -8.10 1.80
CA ILE A 24 -3.82 -6.74 1.31
C ILE A 24 -4.88 -5.76 1.86
N ARG A 25 -6.16 -6.14 1.84
CA ARG A 25 -7.25 -5.34 2.42
C ARG A 25 -7.08 -5.13 3.92
N GLU A 26 -6.68 -6.16 4.66
CA GLU A 26 -6.38 -6.06 6.09
C GLU A 26 -5.22 -5.10 6.36
N ALA A 27 -4.13 -5.21 5.60
CA ALA A 27 -2.98 -4.31 5.71
C ALA A 27 -3.36 -2.84 5.43
N ILE A 28 -4.17 -2.57 4.40
CA ILE A 28 -4.70 -1.23 4.13
C ILE A 28 -5.54 -0.72 5.31
N ALA A 29 -6.38 -1.57 5.90
CA ALA A 29 -7.22 -1.17 7.02
C ALA A 29 -6.40 -0.83 8.27
N ASP A 30 -5.35 -1.61 8.55
CA ASP A 30 -4.43 -1.36 9.67
C ASP A 30 -3.64 -0.07 9.46
N GLU A 31 -3.10 0.13 8.26
CA GLU A 31 -2.34 1.34 7.92
C GLU A 31 -3.22 2.59 8.02
N ARG A 32 -4.48 2.53 7.55
CA ARG A 32 -5.44 3.65 7.70
C ARG A 32 -5.81 3.93 9.15
N ARG A 33 -5.83 2.91 10.00
CA ARG A 33 -6.04 3.07 11.44
C ARG A 33 -4.84 3.78 12.08
N LEU A 34 -3.64 3.40 11.69
CA LEU A 34 -2.39 4.06 12.08
C LEU A 34 -2.38 5.53 11.62
N LEU A 35 -2.74 5.82 10.38
CA LEU A 35 -2.81 7.19 9.83
C LEU A 35 -3.76 8.12 10.60
N GLY A 36 -4.75 7.57 11.30
CA GLY A 36 -5.65 8.31 12.19
C GLY A 36 -5.01 8.76 13.51
N ASP A 37 -3.82 8.25 13.84
CA ASP A 37 -3.08 8.64 15.03
C ASP A 37 -2.40 10.01 14.82
N GLN A 38 -2.79 10.99 15.64
CA GLN A 38 -2.27 12.36 15.57
C GLN A 38 -0.81 12.48 16.01
N SER A 39 -0.23 11.41 16.59
CA SER A 39 1.18 11.37 16.97
C SER A 39 2.14 11.08 15.80
N LEU A 40 1.62 10.70 14.63
CA LEU A 40 2.43 10.45 13.45
C LEU A 40 3.02 11.74 12.87
N SER A 41 4.30 11.65 12.50
CA SER A 41 4.97 12.72 11.75
C SER A 41 4.42 12.79 10.32
N ASP A 42 4.55 13.97 9.69
CA ASP A 42 4.07 14.17 8.31
C ASP A 42 4.73 13.19 7.32
N VAL A 43 6.01 12.86 7.55
CA VAL A 43 6.73 11.86 6.74
C VAL A 43 6.14 10.45 6.91
N ALA A 44 5.74 10.09 8.13
CA ALA A 44 5.10 8.79 8.38
C ALA A 44 3.69 8.75 7.76
N ARG A 45 2.97 9.87 7.78
CA ARG A 45 1.66 10.01 7.13
C ARG A 45 1.78 9.85 5.61
N ASP A 46 2.69 10.59 4.98
CA ASP A 46 2.96 10.50 3.53
C ASP A 46 3.36 9.07 3.13
N ASN A 47 4.15 8.39 3.98
CA ASN A 47 4.58 7.03 3.72
C ASN A 47 3.44 6.01 3.85
N GLY A 48 2.60 6.13 4.88
CA GLY A 48 1.42 5.26 5.04
C GLY A 48 0.40 5.46 3.93
N GLU A 49 0.19 6.71 3.47
CA GLU A 49 -0.65 7.01 2.31
C GLU A 49 -0.09 6.37 1.02
N LEU A 50 1.22 6.43 0.82
CA LEU A 50 1.88 5.79 -0.32
C LEU A 50 1.72 4.26 -0.28
N ILE A 51 1.90 3.64 0.89
CA ILE A 51 1.72 2.19 1.08
C ILE A 51 0.28 1.78 0.75
N CYS A 52 -0.70 2.50 1.29
CA CYS A 52 -2.12 2.27 0.99
C CYS A 52 -2.42 2.36 -0.51
N ALA A 53 -1.87 3.37 -1.19
CA ALA A 53 -2.08 3.57 -2.63
C ALA A 53 -1.50 2.41 -3.46
N ILE A 54 -0.31 1.92 -3.13
CA ILE A 54 0.33 0.79 -3.83
C ILE A 54 -0.49 -0.49 -3.65
N TYR A 55 -0.92 -0.77 -2.43
CA TYR A 55 -1.71 -1.96 -2.11
C TYR A 55 -3.09 -1.93 -2.79
N GLN A 56 -3.72 -0.76 -2.85
CA GLN A 56 -4.97 -0.57 -3.59
C GLN A 56 -4.77 -0.79 -5.10
N ASP A 57 -3.70 -0.26 -5.70
CA ASP A 57 -3.36 -0.45 -7.12
C ASP A 57 -3.14 -1.93 -7.48
N VAL A 58 -2.55 -2.72 -6.56
CA VAL A 58 -2.40 -4.17 -6.74
C VAL A 58 -3.75 -4.88 -6.69
N LEU A 59 -4.63 -4.51 -5.76
CA LEU A 59 -5.99 -5.07 -5.70
C LEU A 59 -6.80 -4.72 -6.95
N ASP A 60 -6.79 -3.45 -7.36
CA ASP A 60 -7.53 -2.98 -8.53
C ASP A 60 -7.02 -3.63 -9.81
N GLY A 61 -5.70 -3.81 -9.94
CA GLY A 61 -5.09 -4.53 -11.07
C GLY A 61 -5.47 -6.00 -11.13
N ARG A 62 -5.65 -6.67 -9.98
CA ARG A 62 -6.11 -8.06 -9.91
C ARG A 62 -7.59 -8.22 -10.19
N ASP A 63 -8.40 -7.28 -9.70
CA ASP A 63 -9.85 -7.25 -9.96
C ASP A 63 -10.13 -6.99 -11.45
N ALA A 64 -9.39 -6.04 -12.05
CA ALA A 64 -9.44 -5.77 -13.49
C ALA A 64 -8.96 -6.94 -14.36
N GLY A 65 -7.98 -7.73 -13.87
CA GLY A 65 -7.52 -8.94 -14.53
C GLY A 65 -8.44 -10.17 -14.35
N SER A 66 -9.24 -10.21 -13.28
CA SER A 66 -10.26 -11.25 -13.05
C SER A 66 -11.57 -11.01 -13.80
N ALA A 67 -11.77 -9.82 -14.36
CA ALA A 67 -12.96 -9.45 -15.12
C ALA A 67 -12.86 -9.71 -16.64
N ALA A 68 -11.83 -10.43 -17.10
CA ALA A 68 -11.56 -10.73 -18.52
C ALA A 68 -11.80 -12.19 -18.89
#